data_AF-A0A2R6B279-F1
#
_entry.id   AF-A0A2R6B279-F1
#
_cell.length_a   1.000
_cell.length_b   1.000
_cell.length_c   1.000
_cell.angle_alpha   90.00
_cell.angle_beta   90.00
_cell.angle_gamma   90.00
#
_symmetry.space_group_name_H-M   'P 1'
#
loop_
_entity.id
_entity.type
_entity.pdbx_description
1 polymer ?
#
loop_
_entity_poly.entity_id
_entity_poly.type
_entity_poly.pdbx_seq_one_letter_code
_entity_poly.pdbx_strand_id
1 'polypeptide(L)'
;LYMFAQKDAAIAGVLSLTFGDTAAAVVGSRGRTVLRLNPRKTLEGSSAMLVVSFVSIYLISFKLLPSAFTAIAATLTEALPTPLDDNFVIPIVAAVVFTLCATLIG
;
A
#
# COMPACT_ATOMS: atom_id res chain seq x y z
N LEU A 1 5.02 -22.72 7.52
CA LEU A 1 4.52 -21.76 6.50
C LEU A 1 3.67 -20.64 7.10
N TYR A 2 2.61 -20.93 7.88
CA TYR A 2 1.69 -19.91 8.40
C TYR A 2 2.32 -18.79 9.25
N MET A 3 3.26 -19.10 10.15
CA MET A 3 3.94 -18.05 10.95
C MET A 3 4.79 -17.08 10.11
N PHE A 4 5.37 -17.53 8.99
CA PHE A 4 6.14 -16.66 8.09
C PHE A 4 5.21 -15.74 7.28
N ALA A 5 4.04 -16.23 6.87
CA ALA A 5 3.04 -15.41 6.19
C ALA A 5 2.54 -14.25 7.06
N GLN A 6 2.37 -14.48 8.37
CA GLN A 6 2.02 -13.42 9.32
C GLN A 6 3.12 -12.37 9.48
N LYS A 7 4.40 -12.79 9.49
CA LYS A 7 5.54 -11.87 9.53
C LYS A 7 5.60 -10.99 8.28
N ASP A 8 5.52 -11.61 7.10
CA ASP A 8 5.58 -10.90 5.82
C ASP A 8 4.38 -9.95 5.66
N ALA A 9 3.19 -10.35 6.10
CA ALA A 9 2.00 -9.50 6.08
C ALA A 9 2.15 -8.27 6.99
N ALA A 10 2.68 -8.44 8.21
CA ALA A 10 2.96 -7.33 9.11
C ALA A 10 3.99 -6.36 8.50
N ILE A 11 5.05 -6.91 7.90
CA ILE A 11 6.06 -6.12 7.18
C ILE A 11 5.41 -5.38 6.01
N ALA A 12 4.55 -6.03 5.24
CA ALA A 12 3.88 -5.41 4.11
C ALA A 12 3.02 -4.22 4.53
N GLY A 13 2.30 -4.35 5.65
CA GLY A 13 1.55 -3.23 6.26
C GLY A 13 2.45 -2.07 6.69
N VAL A 14 3.53 -2.36 7.41
CA VAL A 14 4.49 -1.35 7.87
C VAL A 14 5.14 -0.63 6.69
N LEU A 15 5.59 -1.35 5.65
CA LEU A 15 6.23 -0.74 4.49
C LEU A 15 5.27 0.11 3.65
N SER A 16 4.02 -0.34 3.50
CA SER A 16 2.98 0.42 2.79
C SER A 16 2.71 1.75 3.48
N LEU A 17 2.62 1.76 4.81
CA LEU A 17 2.44 2.99 5.57
C LEU A 17 3.70 3.84 5.59
N THR A 18 4.83 3.29 6.01
CA THR A 18 6.04 4.10 6.25
C THR A 18 6.67 4.64 4.98
N PHE A 19 6.81 3.83 3.93
CA PHE A 19 7.42 4.26 2.66
C PHE A 19 6.38 4.67 1.64
N GLY A 20 5.31 3.89 1.48
CA GLY A 20 4.25 4.16 0.52
C GLY A 20 3.52 5.47 0.79
N ASP A 21 2.90 5.61 1.97
CA ASP A 21 2.15 6.82 2.34
C ASP A 21 3.06 8.06 2.40
N THR A 22 4.27 7.94 2.95
CA THR A 22 5.24 9.05 2.91
C THR A 22 5.58 9.47 1.49
N ALA A 23 5.79 8.53 0.56
CA ALA A 23 6.04 8.86 -0.84
C ALA A 23 4.81 9.51 -1.48
N ALA A 24 3.61 9.04 -1.16
CA ALA A 24 2.35 9.64 -1.59
C ALA A 24 2.24 11.10 -1.15
N ALA A 25 2.53 11.38 0.11
CA ALA A 25 2.50 12.73 0.68
C ALA A 25 3.56 13.65 0.05
N VAL A 26 4.81 13.18 -0.06
CA VAL A 26 5.94 13.98 -0.58
C VAL A 26 5.78 14.29 -2.06
N VAL A 27 5.45 13.29 -2.88
CA VAL A 27 5.25 13.48 -4.32
C VAL A 27 3.91 14.19 -4.56
N GLY A 28 2.87 13.79 -3.84
CA GLY A 28 1.53 14.31 -4.02
C GLY A 28 1.38 15.79 -3.63
N SER A 29 2.16 16.27 -2.66
CA SER A 29 2.22 17.71 -2.31
C SER A 29 2.70 18.61 -3.46
N ARG A 30 3.42 18.03 -4.43
CA ARG A 30 3.87 18.70 -5.66
C ARG A 30 3.08 18.28 -6.90
N GLY A 31 2.14 17.35 -6.73
CA GLY A 31 1.27 16.85 -7.79
C GLY A 31 0.27 17.91 -8.25
N ARG A 32 -0.15 17.83 -9.51
CA ARG A 32 -1.08 18.80 -10.11
C ARG A 32 -2.43 18.17 -10.41
N THR A 33 -2.49 16.84 -10.49
CA THR A 33 -3.68 16.14 -10.97
C THR A 33 -4.46 15.56 -9.81
N VAL A 34 -5.34 16.37 -9.23
CA VAL A 34 -6.20 15.97 -8.09
C VAL A 34 -7.15 14.82 -8.46
N LEU A 35 -7.38 13.92 -7.51
CA LEU A 35 -8.33 12.83 -7.69
C LEU A 35 -9.77 13.35 -7.59
N ARG A 36 -10.63 12.92 -8.53
CA ARG A 36 -12.06 13.32 -8.55
C ARG A 36 -12.81 12.88 -7.28
N LEU A 37 -12.47 11.71 -6.75
CA LEU A 37 -13.13 11.14 -5.56
C LEU A 37 -12.57 11.70 -4.26
N ASN A 38 -11.31 12.14 -4.23
CA ASN A 38 -10.66 12.68 -3.04
C ASN A 38 -9.77 13.88 -3.42
N PRO A 39 -10.32 15.11 -3.41
CA PRO A 39 -9.59 16.31 -3.84
C PRO A 39 -8.36 16.65 -2.99
N ARG A 40 -8.16 15.99 -1.85
CA ARG A 40 -6.95 16.13 -1.01
C ARG A 40 -5.77 15.28 -1.49
N LYS A 41 -6.01 14.36 -2.41
CA LYS A 41 -5.00 13.42 -2.94
C LYS A 41 -4.80 13.68 -4.45
N THR A 42 -3.66 13.27 -4.97
CA THR A 42 -3.25 13.50 -6.37
C THR A 42 -2.83 12.21 -7.05
N LEU A 43 -3.01 12.12 -8.38
CA LEU A 43 -2.58 10.96 -9.16
C LEU A 43 -1.08 10.71 -9.04
N GLU A 44 -0.29 11.78 -8.96
CA GLU A 44 1.16 11.69 -8.78
C GLU A 44 1.52 11.08 -7.42
N GLY A 45 0.81 11.47 -6.35
CA GLY A 45 0.94 10.87 -5.03
C GLY A 45 0.57 9.38 -5.03
N SER A 46 -0.60 9.01 -5.57
CA SER A 46 -1.02 7.61 -5.65
C SER A 46 -0.09 6.76 -6.53
N SER A 47 0.47 7.33 -7.61
CA SER A 47 1.48 6.64 -8.44
C SER A 47 2.76 6.37 -7.66
N ALA A 48 3.21 7.34 -6.85
CA ALA A 48 4.37 7.17 -5.96
C ALA A 48 4.10 6.10 -4.90
N MET A 49 2.92 6.12 -4.28
CA MET A 49 2.52 5.09 -3.32
C MET A 49 2.56 3.68 -3.92
N LEU A 50 1.99 3.52 -5.11
CA LEU A 50 1.92 2.24 -5.80
C LEU A 50 3.32 1.67 -6.05
N VAL A 51 4.21 2.47 -6.65
CA VAL A 51 5.56 2.05 -6.99
C VAL A 51 6.38 1.76 -5.74
N VAL A 52 6.36 2.67 -4.75
CA VAL A 52 7.20 2.55 -3.54
C VAL A 52 6.73 1.39 -2.66
N SER A 53 5.41 1.21 -2.48
CA SER A 53 4.86 0.07 -1.74
C SER A 53 5.20 -1.24 -2.44
N PHE A 54 5.01 -1.32 -3.76
CA PHE A 54 5.32 -2.53 -4.52
C PHE A 54 6.80 -2.91 -4.39
N VAL A 55 7.70 -1.96 -4.66
CA VAL A 55 9.15 -2.22 -4.64
C VAL A 55 9.61 -2.60 -3.24
N SER A 56 9.22 -1.85 -2.21
CA SER A 56 9.64 -2.13 -0.84
C SER A 56 9.17 -3.51 -0.35
N ILE A 57 7.90 -3.86 -0.58
CA ILE A 57 7.35 -5.17 -0.15
C ILE A 57 7.98 -6.31 -0.94
N TYR A 58 8.17 -6.13 -2.26
CA TYR A 58 8.76 -7.14 -3.11
C TYR A 58 10.22 -7.44 -2.73
N LEU A 59 11.02 -6.42 -2.43
CA LEU A 59 12.42 -6.59 -2.03
C LEU A 59 12.60 -7.38 -0.73
N ILE A 60 11.61 -7.37 0.17
CA ILE A 60 11.67 -8.10 1.43
C ILE A 60 11.02 -9.48 1.31
N SER A 61 9.86 -9.57 0.67
CA SER A 61 9.08 -10.81 0.61
C SER A 61 9.46 -11.74 -0.54
N PHE A 62 10.06 -11.22 -1.60
CA PHE A 62 10.30 -11.88 -2.89
C PHE A 62 9.04 -12.48 -3.55
N LYS A 63 7.84 -12.05 -3.13
CA LYS A 63 6.55 -12.55 -3.62
C LYS A 63 5.91 -11.53 -4.55
N LEU A 64 6.07 -11.71 -5.86
CA LEU A 64 5.65 -10.73 -6.87
C LEU A 64 4.15 -10.40 -6.80
N LEU A 65 3.28 -11.41 -6.90
CA LEU A 65 1.83 -11.19 -6.95
C LEU A 65 1.27 -10.65 -5.62
N PRO A 66 1.58 -11.22 -4.44
CA PRO A 66 1.19 -10.62 -3.17
C PRO A 66 1.64 -9.17 -3.02
N SER A 67 2.88 -8.85 -3.39
CA SER A 67 3.39 -7.46 -3.31
C SER A 67 2.61 -6.53 -4.24
N ALA A 68 2.30 -6.95 -5.46
CA ALA A 68 1.56 -6.15 -6.42
C ALA A 68 0.12 -5.87 -5.95
N PHE A 69 -0.62 -6.90 -5.53
CA PHE A 69 -1.98 -6.73 -5.04
C PHE A 69 -2.04 -5.91 -3.76
N THR A 70 -1.09 -6.11 -2.83
CA THR A 70 -0.99 -5.29 -1.63
C THR A 70 -0.74 -3.82 -1.96
N ALA A 71 0.19 -3.52 -2.87
CA ALA A 71 0.48 -2.14 -3.26
C ALA A 71 -0.73 -1.46 -3.93
N ILE A 72 -1.46 -2.19 -4.78
CA ILE A 72 -2.70 -1.71 -5.39
C ILE A 72 -3.74 -1.41 -4.30
N ALA A 73 -3.97 -2.34 -3.36
CA ALA A 73 -4.96 -2.18 -2.31
C ALA A 73 -4.63 -1.02 -1.36
N ALA A 74 -3.35 -0.88 -0.97
CA ALA A 74 -2.89 0.23 -0.14
C ALA A 74 -3.09 1.58 -0.86
N THR A 75 -2.74 1.65 -2.16
CA THR A 75 -2.93 2.85 -2.98
C THR A 75 -4.41 3.21 -3.14
N LEU A 76 -5.28 2.24 -3.36
CA LEU A 76 -6.73 2.47 -3.44
C LEU A 76 -7.28 2.96 -2.09
N THR A 77 -6.79 2.40 -0.99
CA THR A 77 -7.20 2.79 0.36
C THR A 77 -6.85 4.25 0.64
N GLU A 78 -5.63 4.67 0.30
CA GLU A 78 -5.14 6.04 0.43
C GLU A 78 -5.89 7.02 -0.48
N ALA A 79 -6.18 6.60 -1.71
CA ALA A 79 -6.85 7.42 -2.72
C ALA A 79 -8.32 7.68 -2.39
N LEU A 80 -8.98 6.78 -1.66
CA LEU A 80 -10.40 6.88 -1.36
C LEU A 80 -10.68 7.88 -0.23
N PRO A 81 -11.77 8.65 -0.31
CA PRO A 81 -12.19 9.53 0.77
C PRO A 81 -12.81 8.71 1.91
N THR A 82 -11.99 8.18 2.82
CA THR A 82 -12.49 7.46 4.00
C THR A 82 -12.55 8.39 5.22
N PRO A 83 -13.50 8.19 6.16
CA PRO A 83 -13.52 8.92 7.42
C PRO A 83 -12.54 8.36 8.46
N LEU A 84 -11.85 7.26 8.12
CA LEU A 84 -10.92 6.57 9.00
C LEU A 84 -9.51 7.13 8.79
N ASP A 85 -8.65 6.97 9.79
CA ASP A 85 -7.26 7.42 9.73
C ASP A 85 -6.41 6.43 8.91
N ASP A 86 -5.80 6.93 7.84
CA ASP A 86 -4.94 6.21 6.90
C ASP A 86 -3.84 5.42 7.64
N ASN A 87 -3.33 5.94 8.76
CA ASN A 87 -2.30 5.29 9.58
C ASN A 87 -2.76 3.96 10.19
N PHE A 88 -4.07 3.75 10.35
CA PHE A 88 -4.63 2.49 10.81
C PHE A 88 -5.10 1.62 9.66
N VAL A 89 -5.79 2.21 8.67
CA VAL A 89 -6.43 1.42 7.62
C VAL A 89 -5.42 0.87 6.62
N ILE A 90 -4.42 1.65 6.21
CA ILE A 90 -3.42 1.22 5.22
C ILE A 90 -2.67 -0.04 5.70
N PRO A 91 -2.08 -0.09 6.91
CA PRO A 91 -1.39 -1.30 7.38
C PRO A 91 -2.30 -2.54 7.44
N ILE A 92 -3.55 -2.37 7.90
CA ILE A 92 -4.50 -3.47 8.06
C ILE A 92 -4.89 -4.02 6.68
N VAL A 93 -5.31 -3.16 5.76
CA VAL A 93 -5.69 -3.57 4.40
C VAL A 93 -4.51 -4.23 3.70
N ALA A 94 -3.31 -3.66 3.81
CA ALA A 94 -2.12 -4.20 3.20
C ALA A 94 -1.76 -5.60 3.74
N ALA A 95 -1.82 -5.79 5.07
CA ALA A 95 -1.55 -7.09 5.70
C ALA A 95 -2.60 -8.15 5.33
N VAL A 96 -3.89 -7.78 5.29
CA VAL A 96 -4.98 -8.68 4.89
C VAL A 96 -4.80 -9.12 3.44
N VAL A 97 -4.62 -8.17 2.52
CA VAL A 97 -4.46 -8.47 1.09
C VAL A 97 -3.20 -9.30 0.84
N PHE A 98 -2.09 -8.97 1.51
CA PHE A 98 -0.86 -9.75 1.39
C PHE A 98 -1.09 -11.20 1.83
N THR A 99 -1.75 -11.40 2.98
CA THR A 99 -2.03 -12.72 3.53
C THR A 99 -2.90 -13.53 2.57
N LEU A 100 -4.00 -12.95 2.08
CA LEU A 100 -4.91 -13.62 1.16
C LEU A 100 -4.23 -14.00 -0.16
N CYS A 101 -3.47 -13.09 -0.75
CA CYS A 101 -2.74 -13.39 -1.99
C CYS A 101 -1.65 -14.44 -1.77
N ALA A 102 -0.92 -14.38 -0.65
CA ALA A 102 0.15 -15.32 -0.35
C ALA A 102 -0.38 -16.72 0.00
N THR A 103 -1.60 -16.87 0.52
CA THR A 103 -2.20 -18.18 0.79
C THR A 103 -2.92 -18.80 -0.40
N LEU A 104 -3.47 -17.97 -1.30
CA LEU A 104 -4.20 -18.45 -2.47
C LEU A 104 -3.31 -18.72 -3.69
N ILE A 105 -2.17 -18.03 -3.79
CA ILE A 105 -1.28 -18.05 -4.96
C ILE A 105 0.13 -18.57 -4.61
N GLY A 106 0.44 -18.76 -3.33
CA GLY A 106 1.74 -19.18 -2.82
C GLY A 106 1.86 -20.66 -2.51
#